data_AF-A0A4D4LW24-F1
#
_entry.id   AF-A0A4D4LW24-F1
#
_cell.length_a   1.000
_cell.length_b   1.000
_cell.length_c   1.000
_cell.angle_alpha   90.00
_cell.angle_beta   90.00
_cell.angle_gamma   90.00
#
_symmetry.space_group_name_H-M   'P 1'
#
loop_
_entity.id
_entity.type
_entity.pdbx_description
1 polymer ?
#
loop_
_entity_poly.entity_id
_entity_poly.type
_entity_poly.pdbx_seq_one_letter_code
_entity_poly.pdbx_strand_id
1 'polypeptide(L)'
;MSRIRSVAAATATAAHAAAGALDRRSLLAATGAVSLSAGLGFALRPGSEVPAPAHAATGEALAVSRQAPAAPLAPYTRGTTLSSVAAARSGSSGYRRLGDGAAWKRVVRGDLATPKAGRAGRRTALASFVQFTDLHLVDVQHPLRYEYLRSQTASAWRPQESLSVAGAVSLVERVNALRGAPVTGTPLHFVMTTGDNTDNNSKTELDWFLKVMSGGRVTPNSGDPRHYEGVQSSGLKLYWQPDAALRDADKQLGFPRIQGFLAAAIRELRSPGLNLPWYSTVGNHDALPGGCYAPGDSYFAEVAVGGKKLMTLDQAAGKAIWDNVKKGGDPKGVDFKAMLKSQARHMRSVTPDEARAPFTPAEYLKAHLDPAHTGPGPIGHGYSEANLSAGTQYYVFRIADDVLGISLDTTDPGGHYEGSIGTAQLKWLEKTLRDNKDSYVIVFSHHTSKTMRNLNTDPAHPGEKRHGGAELVSVLGNHPNVAAWVNGHSHKNDITAHAAPNKGSKGAFWEISTASHVDFPQLARIIELVDNKDGTISLFTTLIESAAPHRTDFADLTQTGLAALYRELGFNAPGARSTLSGTAEDRNTELVLTKG
;
A
#
# COMPACT_ATOMS: atom_id res chain seq x y z
N MET A 1 -53.55 49.52 -3.76
CA MET A 1 -53.18 48.44 -2.82
C MET A 1 -51.69 48.53 -2.55
N SER A 2 -51.33 48.47 -1.25
CA SER A 2 -50.01 48.66 -0.59
C SER A 2 -48.77 48.50 -1.49
N ARG A 3 -48.00 49.56 -1.79
CA ARG A 3 -46.98 50.29 -0.99
C ARG A 3 -45.71 49.46 -0.72
N ILE A 4 -44.46 49.92 -0.80
CA ILE A 4 -43.73 51.13 -1.25
C ILE A 4 -42.24 50.66 -1.17
N ARG A 5 -41.37 51.04 -2.11
CA ARG A 5 -39.91 51.15 -1.90
C ARG A 5 -39.50 52.61 -2.17
N SER A 6 -38.61 53.10 -1.31
CA SER A 6 -37.70 54.26 -1.45
C SER A 6 -38.16 55.65 -1.01
N VAL A 7 -37.41 56.19 -0.02
CA VAL A 7 -36.99 57.59 0.20
C VAL A 7 -35.59 57.45 0.88
N ALA A 8 -34.45 57.72 0.25
CA ALA A 8 -33.78 58.98 -0.10
C ALA A 8 -33.16 59.77 1.08
N ALA A 9 -31.83 59.95 1.03
CA ALA A 9 -30.97 61.10 1.46
C ALA A 9 -29.58 60.56 1.89
N ALA A 10 -28.48 60.70 1.14
CA ALA A 10 -27.74 61.88 0.65
C ALA A 10 -26.81 62.52 1.71
N THR A 11 -25.50 62.50 1.40
CA THR A 11 -24.36 63.43 1.64
C THR A 11 -23.11 62.62 2.06
N ALA A 12 -22.15 62.27 1.19
CA ALA A 12 -21.21 63.06 0.37
C ALA A 12 -20.13 63.80 1.18
N THR A 13 -18.89 63.28 1.14
CA THR A 13 -17.60 63.94 0.76
C THR A 13 -16.45 62.96 1.07
N ALA A 14 -15.78 62.40 0.07
CA ALA A 14 -14.52 62.88 -0.57
C ALA A 14 -13.27 62.50 0.26
N ALA A 15 -12.13 62.07 -0.28
CA ALA A 15 -11.71 61.67 -1.61
C ALA A 15 -10.30 61.03 -1.50
N HIS A 16 -10.00 60.19 -2.48
CA HIS A 16 -8.68 59.92 -3.07
C HIS A 16 -7.65 59.00 -2.42
N ALA A 17 -7.25 58.07 -3.27
CA ALA A 17 -6.19 57.09 -3.17
C ALA A 17 -4.79 57.70 -3.30
N ALA A 18 -3.80 56.99 -2.77
CA ALA A 18 -2.46 56.91 -3.36
C ALA A 18 -1.80 55.60 -2.94
N ALA A 19 -1.45 54.78 -3.94
CA ALA A 19 -0.47 53.73 -3.82
C ALA A 19 0.94 54.36 -3.80
N GLY A 20 1.83 53.83 -2.97
CA GLY A 20 3.24 54.21 -2.94
C GLY A 20 4.07 53.06 -2.36
N ALA A 21 5.06 52.63 -3.13
CA ALA A 21 5.99 51.53 -2.87
C ALA A 21 6.96 51.81 -1.70
N LEU A 22 7.91 50.87 -1.50
CA LEU A 22 9.14 50.87 -0.68
C LEU A 22 9.04 49.98 0.57
N ASP A 23 10.05 49.23 1.03
CA ASP A 23 11.34 48.77 0.51
C ASP A 23 11.85 47.71 1.52
N ARG A 24 12.67 46.77 1.05
CA ARG A 24 13.39 45.77 1.82
C ARG A 24 14.61 46.42 2.49
N ARG A 25 14.59 46.64 3.81
CA ARG A 25 15.73 46.47 4.76
C ARG A 25 15.45 47.12 6.12
N SER A 26 15.83 46.37 7.17
CA SER A 26 16.14 46.82 8.53
C SER A 26 14.98 46.95 9.54
N LEU A 27 14.93 46.00 10.50
CA LEU A 27 15.12 46.34 11.92
C LEU A 27 15.56 45.13 12.78
N LEU A 28 16.55 45.41 13.64
CA LEU A 28 17.27 44.59 14.62
C LEU A 28 16.40 44.18 15.82
N ALA A 29 16.48 42.94 16.34
CA ALA A 29 17.41 42.36 17.34
C ALA A 29 17.12 42.72 18.82
N ALA A 30 16.92 41.69 19.66
CA ALA A 30 17.27 41.67 21.09
C ALA A 30 17.29 40.23 21.65
N THR A 31 18.52 39.75 21.99
CA THR A 31 18.96 38.98 23.20
C THR A 31 18.11 37.83 23.74
N GLY A 32 18.60 36.64 24.10
CA GLY A 32 19.91 36.05 24.48
C GLY A 32 19.55 34.78 25.30
N ALA A 33 20.22 33.63 25.19
CA ALA A 33 21.47 33.34 25.87
C ALA A 33 22.04 31.99 25.37
N VAL A 34 23.36 31.93 25.39
CA VAL A 34 24.25 30.87 24.93
C VAL A 34 24.63 29.96 26.10
N SER A 35 24.79 28.67 25.84
CA SER A 35 25.78 27.85 26.53
C SER A 35 26.46 26.91 25.53
N LEU A 36 27.60 27.38 25.02
CA LEU A 36 28.63 26.60 24.34
C LEU A 36 29.56 26.00 25.38
N SER A 37 30.03 24.77 25.14
CA SER A 37 31.31 24.30 25.68
C SER A 37 32.04 23.58 24.55
N ALA A 38 33.22 24.11 24.24
CA ALA A 38 34.05 23.82 23.09
C ALA A 38 34.98 22.62 23.31
N GLY A 39 35.47 22.07 22.20
CA GLY A 39 36.62 21.17 22.16
C GLY A 39 37.12 21.01 20.73
N LEU A 40 37.84 22.00 20.21
CA LEU A 40 38.65 21.90 18.98
C LEU A 40 40.06 21.42 19.33
N GLY A 41 40.59 20.48 18.56
CA GLY A 41 42.00 20.08 18.57
C GLY A 41 42.38 19.44 17.23
N PHE A 42 43.04 20.21 16.37
CA PHE A 42 43.59 19.79 15.08
C PHE A 42 44.82 18.88 15.25
N ALA A 43 44.92 17.80 14.46
CA ALA A 43 46.20 17.28 13.97
C ALA A 43 46.00 16.43 12.70
N LEU A 44 46.66 16.86 11.61
CA LEU A 44 46.76 16.17 10.34
C LEU A 44 47.63 14.90 10.46
N ARG A 45 47.13 13.74 10.03
CA ARG A 45 47.94 12.62 9.55
C ARG A 45 47.13 11.71 8.62
N PRO A 46 47.62 11.36 7.42
CA PRO A 46 46.92 10.43 6.53
C PRO A 46 47.25 8.98 6.92
N GLY A 47 46.21 8.15 7.07
CA GLY A 47 46.33 6.70 7.25
C GLY A 47 45.83 6.20 8.61
N SER A 48 44.52 5.92 8.70
CA SER A 48 43.95 4.90 9.60
C SER A 48 42.49 4.66 9.17
N GLU A 49 42.11 3.39 9.09
CA GLU A 49 40.75 2.93 8.83
C GLU A 49 39.78 3.56 9.84
N VAL A 50 38.67 4.12 9.34
CA VAL A 50 37.59 4.66 10.18
C VAL A 50 36.78 3.48 10.70
N PRO A 51 36.67 3.25 12.03
CA PRO A 51 35.76 2.26 12.56
C PRO A 51 34.32 2.74 12.36
N ALA A 52 33.43 1.84 11.95
CA ALA A 52 31.99 2.11 11.87
C ALA A 52 31.46 2.60 13.24
N PRO A 53 30.56 3.61 13.28
CA PRO A 53 30.08 4.14 14.53
C PRO A 53 29.20 3.11 15.26
N ALA A 54 29.55 2.83 16.51
CA ALA A 54 28.73 2.07 17.43
C ALA A 54 27.37 2.78 17.61
N HIS A 55 26.28 2.07 17.32
CA HIS A 55 24.93 2.57 17.57
C HIS A 55 24.72 2.71 19.08
N ALA A 56 24.57 3.94 19.55
CA ALA A 56 24.00 4.19 20.87
C ALA A 56 22.56 3.67 20.85
N ALA A 57 22.25 2.72 21.74
CA ALA A 57 20.91 2.20 21.95
C ALA A 57 20.00 3.34 22.42
N THR A 58 19.32 3.98 21.48
CA THR A 58 18.07 4.68 21.78
C THR A 58 17.08 3.59 22.14
N GLY A 59 16.40 3.68 23.28
CA GLY A 59 15.44 2.67 23.71
C GLY A 59 14.43 2.43 22.60
N GLU A 60 14.42 1.22 22.01
CA GLU A 60 13.52 0.87 20.93
C GLU A 60 12.07 1.03 21.43
N ALA A 61 11.34 1.99 20.87
CA ALA A 61 9.94 2.18 21.22
C ALA A 61 9.15 0.92 20.84
N LEU A 62 8.62 0.22 21.85
CA LEU A 62 7.68 -0.88 21.64
C LEU A 62 6.45 -0.37 20.90
N ALA A 63 5.87 -1.17 20.01
CA ALA A 63 4.56 -0.87 19.44
C ALA A 63 3.52 -0.76 20.57
N VAL A 64 3.14 0.46 20.95
CA VAL A 64 2.22 0.70 22.06
C VAL A 64 0.81 0.38 21.61
N SER A 65 0.27 -0.73 22.14
CA SER A 65 -1.09 -1.17 21.84
C SER A 65 -2.15 -0.40 22.65
N ARG A 66 -3.41 -0.46 22.18
CA ARG A 66 -4.58 -0.03 22.96
C ARG A 66 -4.76 -0.88 24.21
N GLN A 67 -5.41 -0.31 25.23
CA GLN A 67 -5.98 -1.12 26.31
C GLN A 67 -7.02 -2.11 25.75
N ALA A 68 -6.90 -3.38 26.16
CA ALA A 68 -7.83 -4.44 25.80
C ALA A 68 -9.22 -4.19 26.40
N PRO A 69 -10.32 -4.49 25.69
CA PRO A 69 -11.63 -4.58 26.32
C PRO A 69 -11.67 -5.68 27.40
N ALA A 70 -12.54 -5.53 28.40
CA ALA A 70 -12.71 -6.49 29.50
C ALA A 70 -13.11 -7.91 29.02
N ALA A 71 -12.71 -8.95 29.77
CA ALA A 71 -12.67 -10.35 29.34
C ALA A 71 -14.04 -11.09 29.26
N PRO A 72 -14.17 -12.17 28.44
CA PRO A 72 -13.35 -12.50 27.28
C PRO A 72 -14.09 -12.22 25.97
N LEU A 73 -13.44 -11.43 25.13
CA LEU A 73 -13.81 -11.15 23.74
C LEU A 73 -13.70 -12.39 22.83
N ALA A 74 -12.81 -13.33 23.15
CA ALA A 74 -12.36 -14.38 22.24
C ALA A 74 -12.90 -15.78 22.59
N PRO A 75 -13.08 -16.66 21.58
CA PRO A 75 -12.99 -16.35 20.15
C PRO A 75 -14.19 -15.53 19.67
N TYR A 76 -14.00 -14.61 18.72
CA TYR A 76 -15.10 -13.91 18.06
C TYR A 76 -14.92 -13.85 16.54
N THR A 77 -16.03 -13.62 15.84
CA THR A 77 -16.07 -13.65 14.37
C THR A 77 -16.51 -12.33 13.75
N ARG A 78 -17.18 -11.46 14.51
CA ARG A 78 -17.74 -10.19 14.03
C ARG A 78 -16.65 -9.33 13.37
N GLY A 79 -16.94 -8.79 12.19
CA GLY A 79 -15.99 -7.96 11.45
C GLY A 79 -14.90 -8.76 10.73
N THR A 80 -15.00 -10.09 10.67
CA THR A 80 -14.05 -10.95 9.96
C THR A 80 -14.77 -11.90 9.01
N THR A 81 -14.02 -12.49 8.09
CA THR A 81 -14.50 -13.53 7.18
C THR A 81 -14.95 -14.82 7.89
N LEU A 82 -14.68 -14.96 9.19
CA LEU A 82 -15.24 -16.04 10.04
C LEU A 82 -16.73 -15.85 10.33
N SER A 83 -17.30 -14.66 10.08
CA SER A 83 -18.73 -14.39 10.28
C SER A 83 -19.50 -14.41 8.96
N SER A 84 -18.99 -13.74 7.94
CA SER A 84 -19.57 -13.66 6.60
C SER A 84 -18.53 -13.08 5.63
N VAL A 85 -18.74 -13.28 4.34
CA VAL A 85 -17.92 -12.69 3.26
C VAL A 85 -18.84 -12.08 2.21
N ALA A 86 -18.37 -11.11 1.43
CA ALA A 86 -19.11 -10.64 0.27
C ALA A 86 -19.22 -11.75 -0.79
N ALA A 87 -20.44 -12.05 -1.23
CA ALA A 87 -20.70 -13.04 -2.26
C ALA A 87 -21.79 -12.61 -3.22
N ALA A 88 -21.76 -13.15 -4.45
CA ALA A 88 -22.86 -12.96 -5.39
C ALA A 88 -24.16 -13.51 -4.83
N ARG A 89 -25.25 -12.76 -4.99
CA ARG A 89 -26.59 -13.23 -4.67
C ARG A 89 -27.00 -14.36 -5.63
N SER A 90 -27.68 -15.38 -5.10
CA SER A 90 -28.25 -16.45 -5.93
C SER A 90 -29.17 -15.89 -7.02
N GLY A 91 -29.09 -16.44 -8.23
CA GLY A 91 -29.95 -16.08 -9.37
C GLY A 91 -29.53 -14.85 -10.19
N SER A 92 -28.44 -14.15 -9.85
CA SER A 92 -27.91 -13.10 -10.72
C SER A 92 -27.06 -13.68 -11.86
N SER A 93 -27.39 -13.37 -13.11
CA SER A 93 -26.57 -13.60 -14.32
C SER A 93 -26.07 -12.27 -14.89
N GLY A 94 -24.96 -12.29 -15.64
CA GLY A 94 -24.31 -11.06 -16.12
C GLY A 94 -23.62 -10.29 -14.99
N TYR A 95 -23.92 -9.00 -14.83
CA TYR A 95 -23.49 -8.20 -13.67
C TYR A 95 -24.18 -8.70 -12.40
N ARG A 96 -23.40 -9.16 -11.43
CA ARG A 96 -23.87 -9.82 -10.22
C ARG A 96 -23.80 -8.88 -9.03
N ARG A 97 -24.97 -8.68 -8.39
CA ARG A 97 -25.07 -7.91 -7.15
C ARG A 97 -24.52 -8.71 -5.98
N LEU A 98 -23.79 -8.05 -5.10
CA LEU A 98 -23.21 -8.65 -3.90
C LEU A 98 -24.19 -8.60 -2.70
N GLY A 99 -23.94 -9.48 -1.74
CA GLY A 99 -24.61 -9.57 -0.46
C GLY A 99 -23.82 -10.47 0.48
N ASP A 100 -24.43 -10.79 1.62
CA ASP A 100 -23.80 -11.67 2.60
C ASP A 100 -23.68 -13.10 2.09
N GLY A 101 -22.47 -13.63 2.14
CA GLY A 101 -22.10 -15.00 1.83
C GLY A 101 -21.71 -15.80 3.07
N ALA A 102 -21.50 -17.10 2.86
CA ALA A 102 -21.11 -18.02 3.92
C ALA A 102 -19.72 -17.68 4.49
N ALA A 103 -19.59 -17.76 5.81
CA ALA A 103 -18.31 -17.62 6.50
C ALA A 103 -17.25 -18.61 6.00
N TRP A 104 -16.00 -18.17 5.99
CA TRP A 104 -14.85 -19.02 5.75
C TRP A 104 -14.36 -19.61 7.06
N LYS A 105 -14.45 -20.94 7.19
CA LYS A 105 -13.98 -21.66 8.38
C LYS A 105 -12.46 -21.59 8.51
N ARG A 106 -11.98 -21.71 9.76
CA ARG A 106 -10.55 -21.85 10.02
C ARG A 106 -10.06 -23.26 9.69
N VAL A 107 -8.94 -23.35 8.98
CA VAL A 107 -8.22 -24.60 8.70
C VAL A 107 -6.95 -24.67 9.54
N VAL A 108 -6.68 -25.82 10.17
CA VAL A 108 -5.42 -26.05 10.88
C VAL A 108 -4.43 -26.70 9.93
N ARG A 109 -3.25 -26.08 9.76
CA ARG A 109 -2.17 -26.55 8.90
C ARG A 109 -1.02 -27.08 9.75
N GLY A 110 -0.86 -28.40 9.71
CA GLY A 110 0.17 -29.14 10.44
C GLY A 110 1.41 -29.50 9.60
N ASP A 111 1.59 -28.84 8.44
CA ASP A 111 2.61 -29.16 7.44
C ASP A 111 4.04 -29.11 8.03
N LEU A 112 4.30 -28.15 8.93
CA LEU A 112 5.63 -27.91 9.52
C LEU A 112 5.76 -28.41 10.97
N ALA A 113 4.64 -28.66 11.66
CA ALA A 113 4.62 -29.25 13.00
C ALA A 113 3.23 -29.81 13.36
N THR A 114 3.20 -30.86 14.19
CA THR A 114 1.95 -31.49 14.61
C THR A 114 1.22 -30.67 15.69
N PRO A 115 -0.04 -30.24 15.45
CA PRO A 115 -0.84 -29.57 16.47
C PRO A 115 -1.17 -30.51 17.65
N LYS A 116 -0.88 -30.10 18.89
CA LYS A 116 -1.21 -30.91 20.08
C LYS A 116 -2.61 -30.58 20.64
N ALA A 117 -3.22 -31.57 21.29
CA ALA A 117 -4.53 -31.41 21.92
C ALA A 117 -4.49 -30.42 23.09
N GLY A 118 -5.62 -29.78 23.39
CA GLY A 118 -5.75 -28.86 24.53
C GLY A 118 -5.11 -27.48 24.36
N ARG A 119 -4.22 -27.26 23.36
CA ARG A 119 -3.50 -25.99 23.13
C ARG A 119 -4.39 -24.75 23.12
N ALA A 120 -5.60 -24.84 22.59
CA ALA A 120 -6.55 -23.73 22.53
C ALA A 120 -6.85 -23.14 23.91
N GLY A 121 -6.84 -23.94 24.98
CA GLY A 121 -7.10 -23.50 26.36
C GLY A 121 -5.85 -23.04 27.14
N ARG A 122 -4.66 -23.08 26.54
CA ARG A 122 -3.37 -22.83 27.22
C ARG A 122 -2.50 -21.80 26.52
N ARG A 123 -2.78 -21.53 25.23
CA ARG A 123 -1.98 -20.62 24.41
C ARG A 123 -1.95 -19.20 24.97
N THR A 124 -0.84 -18.52 24.76
CA THR A 124 -0.65 -17.11 25.10
C THR A 124 -0.24 -16.35 23.85
N ALA A 125 -0.87 -15.20 23.58
CA ALA A 125 -0.46 -14.34 22.48
C ALA A 125 0.92 -13.73 22.75
N LEU A 126 1.76 -13.70 21.72
CA LEU A 126 3.05 -13.01 21.70
C LEU A 126 2.92 -11.70 20.91
N ALA A 127 2.23 -11.74 19.77
CA ALA A 127 1.97 -10.58 18.94
C ALA A 127 0.63 -10.69 18.21
N SER A 128 -0.01 -9.54 17.94
CA SER A 128 -1.15 -9.47 17.04
C SER A 128 -1.14 -8.17 16.23
N PHE A 129 -1.32 -8.27 14.91
CA PHE A 129 -1.29 -7.10 14.01
C PHE A 129 -2.16 -7.34 12.77
N VAL A 130 -2.38 -6.30 11.99
CA VAL A 130 -3.09 -6.37 10.69
C VAL A 130 -2.11 -6.09 9.56
N GLN A 131 -2.19 -6.85 8.48
CA GLN A 131 -1.49 -6.59 7.22
C GLN A 131 -2.45 -5.94 6.21
N PHE A 132 -2.04 -4.81 5.66
CA PHE A 132 -2.51 -4.25 4.39
C PHE A 132 -1.46 -4.52 3.31
N THR A 133 -1.88 -4.65 2.06
CA THR A 133 -0.97 -4.81 0.93
C THR A 133 -1.65 -4.38 -0.35
N ASP A 134 -0.86 -3.84 -1.29
CA ASP A 134 -1.33 -3.56 -2.65
C ASP A 134 -2.63 -2.73 -2.59
N LEU A 135 -2.57 -1.64 -1.81
CA LEU A 135 -3.68 -0.71 -1.66
C LEU A 135 -3.99 -0.04 -2.99
N HIS A 136 -2.94 0.26 -3.77
CA HIS A 136 -2.99 1.02 -5.02
C HIS A 136 -3.96 2.20 -4.89
N LEU A 137 -3.58 3.23 -4.13
CA LEU A 137 -4.30 4.49 -4.26
C LEU A 137 -4.00 5.06 -5.64
N VAL A 138 -5.01 5.06 -6.49
CA VAL A 138 -4.85 5.29 -7.93
C VAL A 138 -5.30 6.69 -8.30
N ASP A 139 -4.39 7.51 -8.83
CA ASP A 139 -4.77 8.68 -9.60
C ASP A 139 -5.18 8.26 -11.02
N VAL A 140 -6.46 7.90 -11.19
CA VAL A 140 -7.01 7.45 -12.48
C VAL A 140 -6.93 8.51 -13.59
N GLN A 141 -6.59 9.76 -13.27
CA GLN A 141 -6.47 10.86 -14.21
C GLN A 141 -5.01 11.08 -14.65
N HIS A 142 -4.07 10.37 -14.03
CA HIS A 142 -2.65 10.51 -14.28
C HIS A 142 -2.26 10.22 -15.75
N PRO A 143 -1.51 11.11 -16.43
CA PRO A 143 -1.13 10.92 -17.84
C PRO A 143 -0.31 9.66 -18.17
N LEU A 144 0.52 9.17 -17.23
CA LEU A 144 1.35 7.98 -17.44
C LEU A 144 0.61 6.63 -17.28
N ARG A 145 -0.68 6.62 -16.94
CA ARG A 145 -1.39 5.34 -16.86
C ARG A 145 -1.49 4.69 -18.23
N TYR A 146 -1.25 3.39 -18.29
CA TYR A 146 -1.28 2.58 -19.52
C TYR A 146 -2.65 1.95 -19.80
N GLU A 147 -3.73 2.65 -19.44
CA GLU A 147 -5.13 2.17 -19.49
C GLU A 147 -5.57 1.78 -20.91
N TYR A 148 -4.95 2.35 -21.95
CA TYR A 148 -5.19 2.01 -23.36
C TYR A 148 -4.76 0.59 -23.73
N LEU A 149 -3.87 -0.04 -22.93
CA LEU A 149 -3.54 -1.46 -23.06
C LEU A 149 -4.72 -2.37 -22.66
N ARG A 150 -5.83 -1.80 -22.17
CA ARG A 150 -7.08 -2.53 -21.98
C ARG A 150 -7.59 -3.21 -23.25
N SER A 151 -7.24 -2.68 -24.41
CA SER A 151 -7.47 -3.33 -25.70
C SER A 151 -6.81 -4.71 -25.85
N GLN A 152 -5.79 -5.00 -25.03
CA GLN A 152 -5.01 -6.25 -25.04
C GLN A 152 -5.22 -7.10 -23.79
N THR A 153 -5.44 -6.47 -22.63
CA THR A 153 -5.62 -7.15 -21.35
C THR A 153 -6.58 -6.38 -20.47
N ALA A 154 -7.57 -7.05 -19.90
CA ALA A 154 -8.50 -6.38 -18.99
C ALA A 154 -7.83 -5.90 -17.68
N SER A 155 -6.65 -6.41 -17.34
CA SER A 155 -5.89 -6.00 -16.15
C SER A 155 -5.27 -4.60 -16.24
N ALA A 156 -5.19 -4.00 -17.43
CA ALA A 156 -4.58 -2.68 -17.62
C ALA A 156 -5.45 -1.52 -17.12
N TRP A 157 -6.74 -1.75 -16.90
CA TRP A 157 -7.66 -0.77 -16.32
C TRP A 157 -8.93 -1.45 -15.81
N ARG A 158 -9.30 -1.17 -14.56
CA ARG A 158 -10.49 -1.74 -13.91
C ARG A 158 -11.53 -0.66 -13.59
N PRO A 159 -12.85 -0.93 -13.75
CA PRO A 159 -13.91 0.06 -13.55
C PRO A 159 -13.97 0.71 -12.16
N GLN A 160 -13.48 0.03 -11.12
CA GLN A 160 -13.56 0.47 -9.74
C GLN A 160 -12.40 1.37 -9.28
N GLU A 161 -11.33 1.52 -10.06
CA GLU A 161 -10.08 2.16 -9.60
C GLU A 161 -10.26 3.60 -9.10
N SER A 162 -11.24 4.33 -9.65
CA SER A 162 -11.60 5.69 -9.21
C SER A 162 -12.15 5.76 -7.79
N LEU A 163 -12.47 4.61 -7.18
CA LEU A 163 -12.98 4.52 -5.80
C LEU A 163 -11.94 3.91 -4.83
N SER A 164 -10.68 3.75 -5.26
CA SER A 164 -9.60 3.18 -4.43
C SER A 164 -9.47 3.85 -3.06
N VAL A 165 -9.53 5.20 -3.01
CA VAL A 165 -9.48 5.95 -1.74
C VAL A 165 -10.68 5.65 -0.84
N ALA A 166 -11.91 5.63 -1.38
CA ALA A 166 -13.09 5.28 -0.60
C ALA A 166 -13.02 3.85 -0.04
N GLY A 167 -12.53 2.91 -0.87
CA GLY A 167 -12.27 1.53 -0.47
C GLY A 167 -11.25 1.43 0.65
N ALA A 168 -10.14 2.16 0.59
CA ALA A 168 -9.09 2.15 1.59
C ALA A 168 -9.54 2.80 2.91
N VAL A 169 -10.28 3.93 2.86
CA VAL A 169 -10.89 4.54 4.05
C VAL A 169 -11.81 3.55 4.76
N SER A 170 -12.64 2.84 4.01
CA SER A 170 -13.53 1.83 4.58
C SER A 170 -12.77 0.63 5.19
N LEU A 171 -11.57 0.32 4.68
CA LEU A 171 -10.70 -0.70 5.27
C LEU A 171 -10.10 -0.23 6.61
N VAL A 172 -9.66 1.03 6.68
CA VAL A 172 -9.23 1.67 7.93
C VAL A 172 -10.37 1.67 8.96
N GLU A 173 -11.58 2.03 8.56
CA GLU A 173 -12.78 1.95 9.40
C GLU A 173 -13.02 0.53 9.94
N ARG A 174 -12.80 -0.50 9.11
CA ARG A 174 -12.90 -1.91 9.56
C ARG A 174 -11.92 -2.19 10.68
N VAL A 175 -10.63 -1.88 10.48
CA VAL A 175 -9.58 -2.14 11.48
C VAL A 175 -9.88 -1.39 12.78
N ASN A 176 -10.29 -0.13 12.67
CA ASN A 176 -10.64 0.70 13.83
C ASN A 176 -11.81 0.13 14.64
N ALA A 177 -12.73 -0.59 14.00
CA ALA A 177 -13.90 -1.22 14.63
C ALA A 177 -13.63 -2.63 15.19
N LEU A 178 -12.47 -3.23 14.91
CA LEU A 178 -12.08 -4.50 15.51
C LEU A 178 -11.86 -4.33 17.02
N ARG A 179 -12.35 -5.29 17.80
CA ARG A 179 -12.27 -5.24 19.27
C ARG A 179 -10.95 -5.83 19.82
N GLY A 180 -10.15 -6.44 18.95
CA GLY A 180 -8.92 -7.17 19.29
C GLY A 180 -8.68 -8.31 18.30
N ALA A 181 -7.78 -9.21 18.64
CA ALA A 181 -7.42 -10.35 17.83
C ALA A 181 -8.52 -11.44 17.90
N PRO A 182 -9.03 -11.98 16.78
CA PRO A 182 -10.19 -12.89 16.77
C PRO A 182 -10.00 -14.20 17.55
N VAL A 183 -8.76 -14.66 17.71
CA VAL A 183 -8.44 -15.96 18.30
C VAL A 183 -8.09 -15.86 19.77
N THR A 184 -7.30 -14.86 20.14
CA THR A 184 -6.79 -14.69 21.51
C THR A 184 -7.50 -13.57 22.28
N GLY A 185 -8.15 -12.64 21.59
CA GLY A 185 -8.75 -11.45 22.19
C GLY A 185 -7.74 -10.36 22.55
N THR A 186 -6.45 -10.60 22.32
CA THR A 186 -5.36 -9.65 22.56
C THR A 186 -5.59 -8.37 21.75
N PRO A 187 -5.27 -7.19 22.29
CA PRO A 187 -5.24 -5.96 21.50
C PRO A 187 -4.42 -6.11 20.21
N LEU A 188 -4.86 -5.46 19.14
CA LEU A 188 -4.03 -5.32 17.94
C LEU A 188 -2.90 -4.33 18.27
N HIS A 189 -1.65 -4.69 17.98
CA HIS A 189 -0.47 -3.89 18.30
C HIS A 189 -0.21 -2.81 17.24
N PHE A 190 -0.32 -3.16 15.96
CA PHE A 190 -0.07 -2.23 14.85
C PHE A 190 -0.73 -2.71 13.54
N VAL A 191 -0.66 -1.88 12.51
CA VAL A 191 -0.92 -2.25 11.11
C VAL A 191 0.38 -2.19 10.30
N MET A 192 0.63 -3.19 9.47
CA MET A 192 1.75 -3.25 8.53
C MET A 192 1.24 -3.09 7.11
N THR A 193 1.82 -2.20 6.31
CA THR A 193 1.66 -2.25 4.84
C THR A 193 2.83 -2.97 4.20
N THR A 194 2.57 -3.90 3.27
CA THR A 194 3.61 -4.64 2.54
C THR A 194 3.80 -4.14 1.11
N GLY A 195 3.80 -2.83 0.90
CA GLY A 195 4.08 -2.21 -0.40
C GLY A 195 2.90 -2.06 -1.34
N ASP A 196 3.17 -1.40 -2.47
CA ASP A 196 2.22 -0.98 -3.49
C ASP A 196 1.07 -0.17 -2.88
N ASN A 197 1.48 0.83 -2.12
CA ASN A 197 0.59 1.77 -1.45
C ASN A 197 0.02 2.79 -2.47
N THR A 198 0.86 3.20 -3.43
CA THR A 198 0.54 4.03 -4.60
C THR A 198 0.46 3.17 -5.87
N ASP A 199 -0.03 3.72 -7.00
CA ASP A 199 -0.17 2.98 -8.26
C ASP A 199 0.89 3.37 -9.30
N ASN A 200 1.32 4.62 -9.32
CA ASN A 200 2.15 5.14 -10.39
C ASN A 200 3.30 6.02 -9.89
N ASN A 201 3.77 5.77 -8.66
CA ASN A 201 4.84 6.52 -8.02
C ASN A 201 4.58 8.05 -8.06
N SER A 202 3.35 8.50 -7.78
CA SER A 202 2.96 9.91 -7.86
C SER A 202 2.88 10.58 -6.49
N LYS A 203 3.32 11.84 -6.37
CA LYS A 203 3.21 12.63 -5.13
C LYS A 203 1.77 12.79 -4.66
N THR A 204 0.83 12.96 -5.58
CA THR A 204 -0.61 12.98 -5.29
C THR A 204 -1.07 11.70 -4.61
N GLU A 205 -0.68 10.53 -5.13
CA GLU A 205 -1.08 9.24 -4.57
C GLU A 205 -0.44 9.00 -3.19
N LEU A 206 0.81 9.41 -3.01
CA LEU A 206 1.52 9.32 -1.74
C LEU A 206 0.85 10.18 -0.65
N ASP A 207 0.45 11.42 -0.98
CA ASP A 207 -0.31 12.29 -0.08
C ASP A 207 -1.65 11.64 0.33
N TRP A 208 -2.37 11.06 -0.62
CA TRP A 208 -3.60 10.34 -0.33
C TRP A 208 -3.36 9.15 0.60
N PHE A 209 -2.30 8.38 0.37
CA PHE A 209 -1.96 7.22 1.19
C PHE A 209 -1.70 7.63 2.64
N LEU A 210 -0.82 8.61 2.84
CA LEU A 210 -0.47 9.09 4.17
C LEU A 210 -1.68 9.67 4.91
N LYS A 211 -2.56 10.40 4.22
CA LYS A 211 -3.81 10.93 4.82
C LYS A 211 -4.85 9.84 5.08
N VAL A 212 -4.96 8.82 4.24
CA VAL A 212 -5.83 7.67 4.52
C VAL A 212 -5.36 6.95 5.77
N MET A 213 -4.06 6.66 5.87
CA MET A 213 -3.49 5.90 6.98
C MET A 213 -3.44 6.68 8.29
N SER A 214 -3.10 7.97 8.25
CA SER A 214 -2.91 8.79 9.47
C SER A 214 -4.11 9.67 9.82
N GLY A 215 -5.09 9.74 8.91
CA GLY A 215 -6.30 10.53 9.07
C GLY A 215 -6.20 11.90 8.42
N GLY A 216 -7.32 12.38 7.89
CA GLY A 216 -7.35 13.64 7.17
C GLY A 216 -8.45 13.72 6.12
N ARG A 217 -8.44 14.83 5.40
CA ARG A 217 -9.30 15.06 4.24
C ARG A 217 -8.52 14.74 2.98
N VAL A 218 -9.08 13.91 2.13
CA VAL A 218 -8.47 13.45 0.88
C VAL A 218 -9.39 13.81 -0.26
N THR A 219 -8.89 14.52 -1.26
CA THR A 219 -9.62 14.78 -2.50
C THR A 219 -9.00 13.90 -3.58
N PRO A 220 -9.64 12.79 -3.99
CA PRO A 220 -9.13 11.87 -5.01
C PRO A 220 -9.22 12.47 -6.43
N ASN A 221 -8.62 13.64 -6.61
CA ASN A 221 -8.64 14.42 -7.84
C ASN A 221 -7.25 14.98 -8.15
N SER A 222 -6.89 15.00 -9.43
CA SER A 222 -5.71 15.66 -9.97
C SER A 222 -6.09 16.37 -11.26
N GLY A 223 -5.33 17.39 -11.69
CA GLY A 223 -5.69 18.19 -12.87
C GLY A 223 -6.77 19.21 -12.57
N ASP A 224 -7.87 19.19 -13.32
CA ASP A 224 -8.95 20.17 -13.11
C ASP A 224 -9.63 19.94 -11.75
N PRO A 225 -9.62 20.92 -10.82
CA PRO A 225 -10.22 20.76 -9.49
C PRO A 225 -11.74 20.60 -9.52
N ARG A 226 -12.40 20.86 -10.65
CA ARG A 226 -13.86 20.85 -10.81
C ARG A 226 -14.38 19.74 -11.71
N HIS A 227 -13.51 19.09 -12.49
CA HIS A 227 -13.92 18.12 -13.49
C HIS A 227 -13.02 16.88 -13.49
N TYR A 228 -13.65 15.72 -13.70
CA TYR A 228 -12.94 14.48 -13.91
C TYR A 228 -12.41 14.39 -15.36
N GLU A 229 -11.12 14.14 -15.53
CA GLU A 229 -10.39 14.08 -16.81
C GLU A 229 -9.83 12.68 -17.15
N GLY A 230 -10.21 11.64 -16.40
CA GLY A 230 -9.80 10.26 -16.66
C GLY A 230 -10.61 9.56 -17.77
N VAL A 231 -10.25 8.31 -18.08
CA VAL A 231 -10.84 7.56 -19.21
C VAL A 231 -12.34 7.28 -19.06
N GLN A 232 -12.88 7.31 -17.85
CA GLN A 232 -14.32 7.11 -17.56
C GLN A 232 -15.21 8.27 -18.02
N SER A 233 -14.64 9.40 -18.44
CA SER A 233 -15.36 10.54 -19.05
C SER A 233 -15.03 10.76 -20.54
N SER A 234 -14.23 9.86 -21.12
CA SER A 234 -13.65 10.05 -22.46
C SER A 234 -14.64 9.88 -23.63
N GLY A 235 -15.83 9.30 -23.38
CA GLY A 235 -16.77 8.91 -24.44
C GLY A 235 -16.30 7.72 -25.29
N LEU A 236 -15.22 7.04 -24.91
CA LEU A 236 -14.73 5.85 -25.60
C LEU A 236 -15.47 4.60 -25.12
N LYS A 237 -15.94 3.79 -26.07
CA LYS A 237 -16.62 2.50 -25.76
C LYS A 237 -15.71 1.46 -25.11
N LEU A 238 -14.38 1.68 -25.09
CA LEU A 238 -13.39 0.78 -24.49
C LEU A 238 -13.50 0.72 -22.95
N TYR A 239 -13.99 1.80 -22.34
CA TYR A 239 -14.06 1.97 -20.88
C TYR A 239 -15.51 2.18 -20.44
N TRP A 240 -15.85 1.68 -19.25
CA TRP A 240 -17.12 2.02 -18.59
C TRP A 240 -17.24 3.55 -18.45
N GLN A 241 -18.29 4.13 -19.05
CA GLN A 241 -18.63 5.55 -18.94
C GLN A 241 -19.80 5.72 -17.96
N PRO A 242 -19.58 5.71 -16.63
CA PRO A 242 -20.63 5.50 -15.62
C PRO A 242 -21.79 6.49 -15.70
N ASP A 243 -21.51 7.77 -15.93
CA ASP A 243 -22.52 8.84 -16.02
C ASP A 243 -23.27 8.89 -17.37
N ALA A 244 -22.60 8.46 -18.44
CA ALA A 244 -23.08 8.63 -19.80
C ALA A 244 -24.12 7.58 -20.19
N ALA A 245 -25.07 7.98 -21.05
CA ALA A 245 -25.99 7.05 -21.72
C ALA A 245 -25.31 6.20 -22.80
N LEU A 246 -24.01 6.42 -23.08
CA LEU A 246 -23.24 5.65 -24.04
C LEU A 246 -23.28 4.16 -23.69
N ARG A 247 -23.67 3.34 -24.67
CA ARG A 247 -23.58 1.88 -24.60
C ARG A 247 -22.15 1.42 -24.89
N ASP A 248 -21.29 1.52 -23.88
CA ASP A 248 -19.89 1.05 -23.89
C ASP A 248 -19.79 -0.47 -23.71
N ALA A 249 -18.56 -1.00 -23.77
CA ALA A 249 -18.28 -2.44 -23.66
C ALA A 249 -18.67 -3.01 -22.29
N ASP A 250 -18.48 -2.27 -21.20
CA ASP A 250 -18.82 -2.74 -19.85
C ASP A 250 -20.33 -2.75 -19.62
N LYS A 251 -21.06 -1.75 -20.11
CA LYS A 251 -22.54 -1.77 -20.06
C LYS A 251 -23.14 -2.91 -20.88
N GLN A 252 -22.45 -3.41 -21.92
CA GLN A 252 -22.88 -4.63 -22.63
C GLN A 252 -22.71 -5.89 -21.77
N LEU A 253 -21.82 -5.87 -20.77
CA LEU A 253 -21.65 -6.91 -19.75
C LEU A 253 -22.58 -6.70 -18.54
N GLY A 254 -23.43 -5.67 -18.58
CA GLY A 254 -24.43 -5.39 -17.55
C GLY A 254 -24.00 -4.35 -16.50
N PHE A 255 -22.85 -3.70 -16.66
CA PHE A 255 -22.47 -2.60 -15.76
C PHE A 255 -23.54 -1.50 -15.75
N PRO A 256 -23.88 -0.94 -14.58
CA PRO A 256 -24.93 0.05 -14.46
C PRO A 256 -24.52 1.39 -15.07
N ARG A 257 -25.51 2.21 -15.39
CA ARG A 257 -25.32 3.67 -15.50
C ARG A 257 -25.59 4.27 -14.13
N ILE A 258 -24.66 5.04 -13.60
CA ILE A 258 -24.74 5.69 -12.29
C ILE A 258 -24.52 7.18 -12.51
N GLN A 259 -25.59 7.96 -12.44
CA GLN A 259 -25.53 9.40 -12.63
C GLN A 259 -24.92 10.08 -11.39
N GLY A 260 -23.99 11.00 -11.61
CA GLY A 260 -23.24 11.68 -10.56
C GLY A 260 -22.02 10.89 -10.06
N PHE A 261 -21.71 9.73 -10.66
CA PHE A 261 -20.65 8.84 -10.18
C PHE A 261 -19.28 9.52 -10.19
N LEU A 262 -18.87 10.12 -11.32
CA LEU A 262 -17.54 10.72 -11.43
C LEU A 262 -17.38 11.96 -10.54
N ALA A 263 -18.43 12.76 -10.40
CA ALA A 263 -18.44 13.88 -9.48
C ALA A 263 -18.32 13.43 -8.01
N ALA A 264 -18.92 12.29 -7.66
CA ALA A 264 -18.78 11.69 -6.34
C ALA A 264 -17.40 11.05 -6.12
N ALA A 265 -16.82 10.43 -7.15
CA ALA A 265 -15.52 9.75 -7.08
C ALA A 265 -14.36 10.73 -6.78
N ILE A 266 -14.42 11.96 -7.31
CA ILE A 266 -13.41 13.00 -7.07
C ILE A 266 -13.71 13.92 -5.88
N ARG A 267 -14.83 13.70 -5.19
CA ARG A 267 -15.24 14.55 -4.07
C ARG A 267 -14.32 14.31 -2.87
N GLU A 268 -14.09 15.36 -2.08
CA GLU A 268 -13.39 15.23 -0.79
C GLU A 268 -14.03 14.14 0.09
N LEU A 269 -13.18 13.25 0.59
CA LEU A 269 -13.46 12.16 1.51
C LEU A 269 -12.75 12.44 2.85
N ARG A 270 -13.22 11.82 3.93
CA ARG A 270 -12.60 11.93 5.24
C ARG A 270 -12.19 10.56 5.74
N SER A 271 -10.88 10.36 5.85
CA SER A 271 -10.35 9.20 6.57
C SER A 271 -10.34 9.48 8.07
N PRO A 272 -10.81 8.55 8.92
CA PRO A 272 -10.58 8.64 10.36
C PRO A 272 -9.11 8.44 10.73
N GLY A 273 -8.27 7.94 9.81
CA GLY A 273 -6.94 7.43 10.12
C GLY A 273 -7.01 6.13 10.89
N LEU A 274 -5.95 5.33 10.83
CA LEU A 274 -5.76 4.25 11.77
C LEU A 274 -5.62 4.84 13.15
N ASN A 275 -6.30 4.21 14.10
CA ASN A 275 -6.17 4.55 15.51
C ASN A 275 -5.07 3.70 16.20
N LEU A 276 -4.39 2.83 15.45
CA LEU A 276 -3.26 1.99 15.86
C LEU A 276 -1.97 2.56 15.26
N PRO A 277 -0.81 2.30 15.88
CA PRO A 277 0.47 2.51 15.22
C PRO A 277 0.52 1.76 13.89
N TRP A 278 1.26 2.29 12.92
CA TRP A 278 1.43 1.61 11.64
C TRP A 278 2.83 1.76 11.06
N TYR A 279 3.21 0.76 10.26
CA TYR A 279 4.51 0.58 9.65
C TYR A 279 4.36 0.36 8.14
N SER A 280 5.35 0.80 7.37
CA SER A 280 5.32 0.75 5.91
C SER A 280 6.48 -0.04 5.32
N THR A 281 6.20 -0.88 4.32
CA THR A 281 7.18 -1.40 3.36
C THR A 281 6.91 -0.76 2.00
N VAL A 282 7.96 -0.49 1.24
CA VAL A 282 7.89 0.02 -0.13
C VAL A 282 7.64 -1.13 -1.12
N GLY A 283 6.76 -0.92 -2.11
CA GLY A 283 6.56 -1.82 -3.24
C GLY A 283 7.05 -1.26 -4.58
N ASN A 284 6.99 -2.06 -5.64
CA ASN A 284 7.48 -1.62 -6.95
C ASN A 284 6.65 -0.46 -7.52
N HIS A 285 5.34 -0.38 -7.26
CA HIS A 285 4.52 0.78 -7.66
C HIS A 285 4.79 2.03 -6.84
N ASP A 286 5.38 1.89 -5.65
CA ASP A 286 5.85 3.02 -4.85
C ASP A 286 7.18 3.58 -5.36
N ALA A 287 8.03 2.75 -5.97
CA ALA A 287 9.39 3.13 -6.38
C ALA A 287 9.56 3.37 -7.89
N LEU A 288 8.73 2.75 -8.72
CA LEU A 288 8.89 2.70 -10.17
C LEU A 288 7.66 3.32 -10.86
N PRO A 289 7.84 4.21 -11.86
CA PRO A 289 6.75 4.62 -12.74
C PRO A 289 6.01 3.41 -13.32
N GLY A 290 4.69 3.36 -13.10
CA GLY A 290 3.84 2.24 -13.51
C GLY A 290 4.21 0.89 -12.91
N GLY A 291 4.98 0.87 -11.82
CA GLY A 291 5.47 -0.33 -11.15
C GLY A 291 6.50 -1.14 -11.94
N CYS A 292 6.98 -0.65 -13.08
CA CYS A 292 7.75 -1.46 -14.03
C CYS A 292 9.01 -0.78 -14.58
N TYR A 293 9.06 0.54 -14.63
CA TYR A 293 10.13 1.25 -15.34
C TYR A 293 11.14 1.85 -14.37
N ALA A 294 12.42 1.76 -14.69
CA ALA A 294 13.48 2.36 -13.90
C ALA A 294 13.24 3.88 -13.73
N PRO A 295 13.38 4.42 -12.52
CA PRO A 295 13.21 5.85 -12.28
C PRO A 295 14.38 6.64 -12.90
N GLY A 296 14.18 7.95 -13.10
CA GLY A 296 15.27 8.87 -13.48
C GLY A 296 15.23 9.41 -14.92
N ASP A 297 14.32 8.93 -15.79
CA ASP A 297 14.08 9.59 -17.08
C ASP A 297 13.17 10.81 -16.90
N SER A 298 13.68 12.01 -17.15
CA SER A 298 12.93 13.26 -17.01
C SER A 298 11.67 13.31 -17.88
N TYR A 299 11.65 12.57 -19.00
CA TYR A 299 10.51 12.51 -19.89
C TYR A 299 9.26 11.95 -19.21
N PHE A 300 9.40 10.96 -18.33
CA PHE A 300 8.24 10.42 -17.61
C PHE A 300 7.68 11.44 -16.62
N ALA A 301 8.54 12.18 -15.93
CA ALA A 301 8.10 13.28 -15.07
C ALA A 301 7.39 14.38 -15.89
N GLU A 302 7.93 14.77 -17.04
CA GLU A 302 7.30 15.74 -17.96
C GLU A 302 5.91 15.29 -18.45
N VAL A 303 5.76 14.01 -18.79
CA VAL A 303 4.45 13.46 -19.18
C VAL A 303 3.50 13.43 -17.98
N ALA A 304 3.96 13.02 -16.80
CA ALA A 304 3.16 12.90 -15.59
C ALA A 304 2.49 14.23 -15.20
N VAL A 305 3.25 15.34 -15.21
CA VAL A 305 2.73 16.67 -14.86
C VAL A 305 2.05 17.39 -16.03
N GLY A 306 2.28 16.91 -17.25
CA GLY A 306 1.87 17.58 -18.49
C GLY A 306 0.37 17.54 -18.77
N GLY A 307 -0.05 18.32 -19.79
CA GLY A 307 -1.44 18.48 -20.19
C GLY A 307 -1.92 17.52 -21.29
N LYS A 308 -1.31 16.34 -21.42
CA LYS A 308 -1.62 15.38 -22.50
C LYS A 308 -1.69 13.95 -21.98
N LYS A 309 -2.80 13.27 -22.25
CA LYS A 309 -3.04 11.87 -21.85
C LYS A 309 -3.41 11.01 -23.05
N LEU A 310 -2.76 9.86 -23.18
CA LEU A 310 -3.13 8.85 -24.18
C LEU A 310 -4.28 8.00 -23.63
N MET A 311 -5.36 7.86 -24.39
CA MET A 311 -6.55 7.09 -23.97
C MET A 311 -6.90 5.95 -24.93
N THR A 312 -6.25 5.87 -26.07
CA THR A 312 -6.42 4.80 -27.06
C THR A 312 -5.09 4.50 -27.70
N LEU A 313 -4.88 3.24 -28.04
CA LEU A 313 -3.74 2.79 -28.82
C LEU A 313 -4.25 1.79 -29.86
N ASP A 314 -3.67 1.79 -31.05
CA ASP A 314 -4.02 0.81 -32.08
C ASP A 314 -3.66 -0.61 -31.60
N GLN A 315 -4.35 -1.62 -32.13
CA GLN A 315 -4.20 -2.98 -31.64
C GLN A 315 -2.79 -3.54 -31.86
N ALA A 316 -2.12 -3.18 -32.94
CA ALA A 316 -0.80 -3.72 -33.27
C ALA A 316 0.27 -3.14 -32.33
N ALA A 317 0.29 -1.83 -32.14
CA ALA A 317 1.18 -1.17 -31.19
C ALA A 317 0.88 -1.59 -29.75
N GLY A 318 -0.41 -1.67 -29.38
CA GLY A 318 -0.83 -2.14 -28.07
C GLY A 318 -0.34 -3.56 -27.79
N LYS A 319 -0.48 -4.48 -28.75
CA LYS A 319 0.01 -5.85 -28.63
C LYS A 319 1.54 -5.89 -28.48
N ALA A 320 2.27 -5.13 -29.28
CA ALA A 320 3.74 -5.09 -29.21
C ALA A 320 4.23 -4.63 -27.84
N ILE A 321 3.67 -3.53 -27.31
CA ILE A 321 4.00 -3.04 -25.96
C ILE A 321 3.64 -4.07 -24.89
N TRP A 322 2.44 -4.66 -24.96
CA TRP A 322 1.98 -5.61 -23.96
C TRP A 322 2.81 -6.91 -23.95
N ASP A 323 3.19 -7.43 -25.11
CA ASP A 323 4.06 -8.61 -25.21
C ASP A 323 5.45 -8.34 -24.63
N ASN A 324 5.94 -7.11 -24.72
CA ASN A 324 7.23 -6.70 -24.14
C ASN A 324 7.13 -6.57 -22.62
N VAL A 325 6.11 -5.87 -22.10
CA VAL A 325 5.85 -5.71 -20.66
C VAL A 325 5.71 -7.08 -19.97
N LYS A 326 4.97 -8.02 -20.58
CA LYS A 326 4.81 -9.39 -20.06
C LYS A 326 6.11 -10.17 -19.87
N LYS A 327 7.15 -9.82 -20.61
CA LYS A 327 8.47 -10.47 -20.53
C LYS A 327 9.46 -9.62 -19.73
N GLY A 328 9.03 -8.47 -19.22
CA GLY A 328 9.92 -7.51 -18.58
C GLY A 328 11.01 -6.97 -19.50
N GLY A 329 10.79 -6.95 -20.82
CA GLY A 329 11.84 -6.69 -21.81
C GLY A 329 12.19 -5.21 -22.01
N ASP A 330 11.48 -4.29 -21.34
CA ASP A 330 11.76 -2.85 -21.38
C ASP A 330 11.86 -2.25 -19.96
N PRO A 331 12.78 -2.73 -19.10
CA PRO A 331 12.87 -2.28 -17.72
C PRO A 331 13.25 -0.80 -17.61
N LYS A 332 13.81 -0.19 -18.66
CA LYS A 332 14.17 1.24 -18.72
C LYS A 332 13.11 2.11 -19.38
N GLY A 333 12.03 1.53 -19.92
CA GLY A 333 10.96 2.28 -20.58
C GLY A 333 11.36 2.94 -21.91
N VAL A 334 12.39 2.45 -22.60
CA VAL A 334 12.87 3.01 -23.88
C VAL A 334 11.80 2.87 -24.96
N ASP A 335 11.23 1.68 -25.10
CA ASP A 335 10.17 1.41 -26.09
C ASP A 335 8.87 2.10 -25.69
N PHE A 336 8.57 2.11 -24.39
CA PHE A 336 7.42 2.84 -23.85
C PHE A 336 7.51 4.35 -24.16
N LYS A 337 8.67 4.97 -23.94
CA LYS A 337 8.96 6.37 -24.28
C LYS A 337 8.85 6.61 -25.78
N ALA A 338 9.42 5.75 -26.62
CA ALA A 338 9.32 5.86 -28.07
C ALA A 338 7.86 5.79 -28.54
N MET A 339 7.08 4.87 -27.97
CA MET A 339 5.65 4.76 -28.23
C MET A 339 4.90 6.03 -27.84
N LEU A 340 5.09 6.55 -26.62
CA LEU A 340 4.41 7.79 -26.18
C LEU A 340 4.74 8.97 -27.11
N LYS A 341 6.00 9.11 -27.51
CA LYS A 341 6.42 10.15 -28.47
C LYS A 341 5.74 9.98 -29.83
N SER A 342 5.62 8.74 -30.33
CA SER A 342 4.93 8.46 -31.59
C SER A 342 3.44 8.81 -31.53
N GLN A 343 2.83 8.71 -30.35
CA GLN A 343 1.40 8.96 -30.12
C GLN A 343 1.07 10.40 -29.73
N ALA A 344 2.04 11.32 -29.66
CA ALA A 344 1.85 12.69 -29.17
C ALA A 344 0.69 13.45 -29.86
N ARG A 345 0.47 13.21 -31.16
CA ARG A 345 -0.62 13.84 -31.93
C ARG A 345 -2.01 13.25 -31.64
N HIS A 346 -2.06 12.06 -31.05
CA HIS A 346 -3.30 11.34 -30.70
C HIS A 346 -3.68 11.51 -29.22
N MET A 347 -2.80 12.08 -28.40
CA MET A 347 -3.07 12.37 -27.00
C MET A 347 -4.12 13.47 -26.85
N ARG A 348 -5.02 13.29 -25.89
CA ARG A 348 -6.06 14.25 -25.56
C ARG A 348 -5.54 15.27 -24.56
N SER A 349 -6.08 16.49 -24.60
CA SER A 349 -5.78 17.50 -23.59
C SER A 349 -6.38 17.11 -22.24
N VAL A 350 -5.59 17.30 -21.20
CA VAL A 350 -5.98 17.26 -19.79
C VAL A 350 -5.33 18.46 -19.10
N THR A 351 -5.77 18.81 -17.91
CA THR A 351 -5.18 19.90 -17.14
C THR A 351 -3.82 19.47 -16.59
N PRO A 352 -2.73 20.22 -16.85
CA PRO A 352 -1.44 19.98 -16.21
C PRO A 352 -1.53 20.07 -14.69
N ASP A 353 -0.75 19.26 -13.98
CA ASP A 353 -0.75 19.22 -12.52
C ASP A 353 0.62 18.76 -11.99
N GLU A 354 1.34 19.68 -11.34
CA GLU A 354 2.66 19.41 -10.75
C GLU A 354 2.61 18.41 -9.59
N ALA A 355 1.44 18.24 -8.95
CA ALA A 355 1.29 17.25 -7.88
C ALA A 355 1.38 15.80 -8.41
N ARG A 356 1.24 15.59 -9.73
CA ARG A 356 1.45 14.29 -10.38
C ARG A 356 2.93 13.92 -10.54
N ALA A 357 3.85 14.82 -10.21
CA ALA A 357 5.27 14.54 -10.35
C ALA A 357 5.66 13.28 -9.55
N PRO A 358 6.57 12.46 -10.09
CA PRO A 358 7.06 11.33 -9.34
C PRO A 358 7.84 11.76 -8.09
N PHE A 359 7.87 10.91 -7.08
CA PHE A 359 8.70 11.11 -5.91
C PHE A 359 9.92 10.18 -5.91
N THR A 360 11.02 10.68 -5.37
CA THR A 360 12.25 9.91 -5.13
C THR A 360 12.17 9.09 -3.84
N PRO A 361 13.04 8.07 -3.65
CA PRO A 361 13.16 7.37 -2.37
C PRO A 361 13.34 8.31 -1.17
N ALA A 362 14.16 9.35 -1.31
CA ALA A 362 14.36 10.34 -0.26
C ALA A 362 13.10 11.17 0.04
N GLU A 363 12.32 11.53 -0.98
CA GLU A 363 11.03 12.22 -0.78
C GLU A 363 9.99 11.29 -0.14
N TYR A 364 9.96 10.01 -0.48
CA TYR A 364 9.10 9.01 0.18
C TYR A 364 9.40 8.93 1.69
N LEU A 365 10.68 8.82 2.06
CA LEU A 365 11.10 8.80 3.46
C LEU A 365 10.77 10.11 4.19
N LYS A 366 11.04 11.26 3.56
CA LYS A 366 10.69 12.57 4.14
C LYS A 366 9.19 12.71 4.38
N ALA A 367 8.36 12.23 3.46
CA ALA A 367 6.91 12.28 3.63
C ALA A 367 6.43 11.41 4.81
N HIS A 368 7.05 10.25 5.03
CA HIS A 368 6.74 9.41 6.20
C HIS A 368 7.24 10.02 7.52
N LEU A 369 8.37 10.75 7.48
CA LEU A 369 8.95 11.44 8.64
C LEU A 369 8.24 12.75 8.99
N ASP A 370 7.35 13.25 8.12
CA ASP A 370 6.59 14.48 8.38
C ASP A 370 5.67 14.28 9.61
N PRO A 371 5.81 15.12 10.67
CA PRO A 371 4.95 15.07 11.84
C PRO A 371 3.45 15.18 11.53
N ALA A 372 3.07 15.82 10.41
CA ALA A 372 1.68 15.91 9.96
C ALA A 372 1.05 14.54 9.67
N HIS A 373 1.87 13.53 9.38
CA HIS A 373 1.44 12.18 9.08
C HIS A 373 1.70 11.18 10.21
N THR A 374 2.18 11.62 11.38
CA THR A 374 2.51 10.67 12.47
C THR A 374 1.30 9.89 12.97
N GLY A 375 0.12 10.51 13.10
CA GLY A 375 -1.05 9.84 13.67
C GLY A 375 -0.73 9.17 15.03
N PRO A 376 -1.13 7.91 15.28
CA PRO A 376 -0.75 7.15 16.47
C PRO A 376 0.74 6.73 16.52
N GLY A 377 1.52 7.02 15.48
CA GLY A 377 2.94 6.75 15.39
C GLY A 377 3.31 5.36 14.85
N PRO A 378 4.59 4.97 14.99
CA PRO A 378 5.71 5.85 15.33
C PRO A 378 5.95 6.90 14.23
N ILE A 379 6.65 8.00 14.54
CA ILE A 379 7.14 8.94 13.51
C ILE A 379 7.95 8.14 12.48
N GLY A 380 7.74 8.40 11.19
CA GLY A 380 8.43 7.68 10.12
C GLY A 380 7.84 6.31 9.78
N HIS A 381 6.92 5.78 10.59
CA HIS A 381 6.22 4.51 10.33
C HIS A 381 7.19 3.35 10.00
N GLY A 382 8.27 3.27 10.78
CA GLY A 382 9.37 2.32 10.61
C GLY A 382 10.63 2.94 10.00
N TYR A 383 10.48 3.98 9.20
CA TYR A 383 11.61 4.74 8.68
C TYR A 383 12.15 5.74 9.70
N SER A 384 13.42 6.12 9.53
CA SER A 384 14.13 7.04 10.42
C SER A 384 14.99 8.04 9.65
N GLU A 385 15.47 9.08 10.34
CA GLU A 385 16.50 9.98 9.79
C GLU A 385 17.79 9.24 9.39
N ALA A 386 18.10 8.13 10.06
CA ALA A 386 19.22 7.27 9.70
C ALA A 386 18.98 6.57 8.35
N ASN A 387 17.75 6.10 8.09
CA ASN A 387 17.36 5.58 6.78
C ASN A 387 17.50 6.64 5.69
N LEU A 388 17.00 7.86 5.95
CA LEU A 388 17.10 8.98 5.02
C LEU A 388 18.56 9.34 4.72
N SER A 389 19.41 9.37 5.75
CA SER A 389 20.84 9.68 5.61
C SER A 389 21.62 8.59 4.87
N ALA A 390 21.25 7.32 5.09
CA ALA A 390 21.90 6.17 4.46
C ALA A 390 21.33 5.84 3.06
N GLY A 391 20.20 6.43 2.68
CA GLY A 391 19.50 6.11 1.43
C GLY A 391 18.88 4.71 1.43
N THR A 392 18.42 4.20 2.57
CA THR A 392 17.86 2.85 2.71
C THR A 392 16.36 2.87 3.04
N GLN A 393 15.60 1.90 2.53
CA GLN A 393 14.16 1.76 2.80
C GLN A 393 13.80 0.42 3.48
N TYR A 394 14.77 -0.15 4.20
CA TYR A 394 14.62 -1.35 5.03
C TYR A 394 14.99 -1.05 6.48
N TYR A 395 14.35 -1.72 7.42
CA TYR A 395 14.50 -1.45 8.85
C TYR A 395 14.09 -2.64 9.71
N VAL A 396 14.42 -2.55 11.00
CA VAL A 396 14.04 -3.49 12.04
C VAL A 396 13.28 -2.74 13.14
N PHE A 397 12.29 -3.38 13.76
CA PHE A 397 11.52 -2.81 14.86
C PHE A 397 11.05 -3.88 15.84
N ARG A 398 10.78 -3.49 17.08
CA ARG A 398 10.28 -4.38 18.12
C ARG A 398 8.76 -4.47 18.08
N ILE A 399 8.22 -5.67 17.79
CA ILE A 399 6.78 -5.93 17.81
C ILE A 399 6.29 -6.18 19.25
N ALA A 400 7.06 -6.95 20.00
CA ALA A 400 6.89 -7.27 21.42
C ALA A 400 8.28 -7.64 21.98
N ASP A 401 8.44 -7.76 23.30
CA ASP A 401 9.75 -8.00 23.93
C ASP A 401 10.55 -9.13 23.27
N ASP A 402 9.89 -10.24 22.94
CA ASP A 402 10.45 -11.44 22.32
C ASP A 402 10.11 -11.60 20.82
N VAL A 403 9.53 -10.58 20.18
CA VAL A 403 9.14 -10.61 18.76
C VAL A 403 9.72 -9.41 17.99
N LEU A 404 10.50 -9.71 16.95
CA LEU A 404 11.16 -8.75 16.08
C LEU A 404 10.47 -8.71 14.70
N GLY A 405 10.19 -7.51 14.22
CA GLY A 405 9.77 -7.25 12.84
C GLY A 405 10.94 -6.77 11.99
N ILE A 406 11.09 -7.32 10.79
CA ILE A 406 12.10 -6.88 9.81
C ILE A 406 11.40 -6.52 8.50
N SER A 407 11.45 -5.26 8.07
CA SER A 407 10.94 -4.79 6.78
C SER A 407 12.07 -4.73 5.76
N LEU A 408 11.88 -5.39 4.61
CA LEU A 408 12.82 -5.44 3.50
C LEU A 408 12.34 -4.60 2.33
N ASP A 409 13.28 -3.89 1.71
CA ASP A 409 13.08 -3.28 0.40
C ASP A 409 13.47 -4.30 -0.67
N THR A 410 12.46 -4.83 -1.35
CA THR A 410 12.64 -5.84 -2.40
C THR A 410 12.50 -5.25 -3.81
N THR A 411 12.41 -3.92 -3.91
CA THR A 411 12.33 -3.22 -5.19
C THR A 411 13.70 -3.24 -5.88
N ASP A 412 13.70 -3.15 -7.21
CA ASP A 412 14.92 -3.10 -8.01
C ASP A 412 14.99 -1.76 -8.77
N PRO A 413 15.96 -0.88 -8.44
CA PRO A 413 16.14 0.40 -9.11
C PRO A 413 16.48 0.27 -10.61
N GLY A 414 16.88 -0.92 -11.07
CA GLY A 414 17.07 -1.24 -12.49
C GLY A 414 15.77 -1.32 -13.29
N GLY A 415 14.60 -1.20 -12.64
CA GLY A 415 13.28 -1.42 -13.22
C GLY A 415 12.91 -2.90 -13.27
N HIS A 416 11.76 -3.19 -13.87
CA HIS A 416 11.01 -4.47 -13.86
C HIS A 416 10.02 -4.59 -12.68
N TYR A 417 8.94 -5.38 -12.87
CA TYR A 417 7.90 -5.58 -11.85
C TYR A 417 8.28 -6.62 -10.79
N GLU A 418 9.18 -7.56 -11.11
CA GLU A 418 9.75 -8.51 -10.15
C GLU A 418 10.88 -7.89 -9.32
N GLY A 419 11.06 -8.42 -8.11
CA GLY A 419 11.99 -7.89 -7.12
C GLY A 419 13.31 -8.64 -6.98
N SER A 420 14.14 -8.13 -6.08
CA SER A 420 15.38 -8.74 -5.57
C SER A 420 15.91 -7.89 -4.40
N ILE A 421 16.98 -8.31 -3.75
CA ILE A 421 17.71 -7.49 -2.77
C ILE A 421 19.19 -7.39 -3.10
N GLY A 422 19.82 -6.26 -2.76
CA GLY A 422 21.27 -6.07 -2.89
C GLY A 422 22.06 -6.86 -1.84
N THR A 423 23.31 -7.20 -2.15
CA THR A 423 24.26 -7.88 -1.24
C THR A 423 24.40 -7.18 0.12
N ALA A 424 24.40 -5.84 0.16
CA ALA A 424 24.52 -5.07 1.40
C ALA A 424 23.30 -5.31 2.32
N GLN A 425 22.09 -5.23 1.76
CA GLN A 425 20.85 -5.52 2.50
C GLN A 425 20.80 -6.98 2.94
N LEU A 426 21.22 -7.93 2.09
CA LEU A 426 21.25 -9.35 2.45
C LEU A 426 22.21 -9.62 3.62
N LYS A 427 23.42 -9.04 3.60
CA LYS A 427 24.39 -9.15 4.71
C LYS A 427 23.86 -8.49 5.99
N TRP A 428 23.17 -7.35 5.86
CA TRP A 428 22.51 -6.68 6.98
C TRP A 428 21.42 -7.57 7.59
N LEU A 429 20.58 -8.21 6.77
CA LEU A 429 19.53 -9.13 7.22
C LEU A 429 20.14 -10.31 7.97
N GLU A 430 21.13 -10.98 7.39
CA GLU A 430 21.81 -12.09 8.04
C GLU A 430 22.42 -11.71 9.39
N LYS A 431 23.07 -10.54 9.47
CA LYS A 431 23.62 -10.03 10.72
C LYS A 431 22.51 -9.78 11.74
N THR A 432 21.42 -9.13 11.33
CA THR A 432 20.27 -8.83 12.19
C THR A 432 19.64 -10.11 12.75
N LEU A 433 19.47 -11.14 11.92
CA LEU A 433 18.94 -12.44 12.34
C LEU A 433 19.86 -13.15 13.34
N ARG A 434 21.18 -13.14 13.11
CA ARG A 434 22.16 -13.73 14.05
C ARG A 434 22.20 -13.01 15.39
N ASP A 435 22.17 -11.68 15.39
CA ASP A 435 22.25 -10.87 16.60
C ASP A 435 20.98 -10.99 17.46
N ASN A 436 19.85 -11.35 16.84
CA ASN A 436 18.54 -11.50 17.51
C ASN A 436 18.05 -12.96 17.55
N LYS A 437 18.98 -13.92 17.62
CA LYS A 437 18.69 -15.37 17.60
C LYS A 437 17.70 -15.84 18.69
N ASP A 438 17.55 -15.06 19.76
CA ASP A 438 16.70 -15.38 20.91
C ASP A 438 15.29 -14.76 20.81
N SER A 439 14.97 -14.03 19.73
CA SER A 439 13.64 -13.45 19.45
C SER A 439 12.96 -14.16 18.28
N TYR A 440 11.63 -14.31 18.32
CA TYR A 440 10.85 -14.70 17.14
C TYR A 440 10.91 -13.60 16.08
N VAL A 441 11.18 -13.97 14.83
CA VAL A 441 11.28 -13.01 13.73
C VAL A 441 10.11 -13.16 12.76
N ILE A 442 9.50 -12.03 12.40
CA ILE A 442 8.57 -11.89 11.29
C ILE A 442 9.20 -10.96 10.26
N VAL A 443 9.42 -11.47 9.06
CA VAL A 443 9.96 -10.71 7.93
C VAL A 443 8.81 -10.17 7.09
N PHE A 444 8.93 -8.94 6.62
CA PHE A 444 7.98 -8.26 5.76
C PHE A 444 8.67 -7.82 4.47
N SER A 445 8.03 -8.02 3.33
CA SER A 445 8.48 -7.49 2.04
C SER A 445 7.29 -7.27 1.13
N HIS A 446 7.50 -6.55 0.04
CA HIS A 446 6.50 -6.51 -1.02
C HIS A 446 6.48 -7.79 -1.85
N HIS A 447 7.61 -8.17 -2.45
CA HIS A 447 7.69 -9.33 -3.33
C HIS A 447 7.72 -10.66 -2.57
N THR A 448 7.23 -11.72 -3.22
CA THR A 448 7.21 -13.11 -2.73
C THR A 448 8.49 -13.86 -3.10
N SER A 449 8.73 -15.02 -2.49
CA SER A 449 9.81 -15.95 -2.89
C SER A 449 9.76 -16.31 -4.39
N LYS A 450 8.56 -16.35 -4.97
CA LYS A 450 8.29 -16.70 -6.36
C LYS A 450 8.25 -15.47 -7.28
N THR A 451 8.43 -14.25 -6.79
CA THR A 451 8.41 -13.03 -7.64
C THR A 451 9.65 -12.18 -7.45
N MET A 452 10.69 -12.76 -6.84
CA MET A 452 12.01 -12.16 -6.74
C MET A 452 13.00 -12.86 -7.69
N ARG A 453 12.89 -12.63 -9.00
CA ARG A 453 13.84 -13.16 -10.01
C ARG A 453 14.51 -12.07 -10.84
N ASN A 454 14.29 -10.81 -10.50
CA ASN A 454 14.91 -9.70 -11.19
C ASN A 454 16.35 -9.53 -10.72
N LEU A 455 17.30 -10.04 -11.50
CA LEU A 455 18.73 -9.92 -11.19
C LEU A 455 19.41 -8.85 -12.05
N ASN A 456 18.66 -7.86 -12.51
CA ASN A 456 19.19 -6.73 -13.25
C ASN A 456 20.21 -5.97 -12.40
N THR A 457 21.17 -5.33 -13.05
CA THR A 457 22.14 -4.50 -12.35
C THR A 457 21.47 -3.26 -11.78
N ASP A 458 21.67 -3.00 -10.48
CA ASP A 458 21.31 -1.72 -9.87
C ASP A 458 22.16 -0.60 -10.50
N PRO A 459 21.56 0.40 -11.19
CA PRO A 459 22.31 1.47 -11.82
C PRO A 459 23.13 2.33 -10.85
N ALA A 460 22.69 2.47 -9.59
CA ALA A 460 23.40 3.24 -8.57
C ALA A 460 24.55 2.43 -7.94
N HIS A 461 24.46 1.09 -7.97
CA HIS A 461 25.44 0.18 -7.38
C HIS A 461 25.84 -0.94 -8.33
N PRO A 462 26.47 -0.65 -9.49
CA PRO A 462 26.66 -1.63 -10.56
C PRO A 462 27.60 -2.80 -10.21
N GLY A 463 28.42 -2.65 -9.18
CA GLY A 463 29.29 -3.73 -8.66
C GLY A 463 28.64 -4.60 -7.60
N GLU A 464 27.42 -4.27 -7.15
CA GLU A 464 26.69 -5.03 -6.14
C GLU A 464 25.84 -6.12 -6.80
N LYS A 465 25.93 -7.35 -6.29
CA LYS A 465 25.11 -8.46 -6.78
C LYS A 465 23.67 -8.31 -6.28
N ARG A 466 22.71 -8.67 -7.14
CA ARG A 466 21.29 -8.85 -6.76
C ARG A 466 21.02 -10.31 -6.39
N HIS A 467 20.16 -10.48 -5.39
CA HIS A 467 19.81 -11.78 -4.80
C HIS A 467 18.30 -12.00 -4.90
N GLY A 468 17.92 -13.18 -5.41
CA GLY A 468 16.52 -13.54 -5.65
C GLY A 468 15.86 -14.29 -4.48
N GLY A 469 14.59 -14.62 -4.66
CA GLY A 469 13.75 -15.21 -3.61
C GLY A 469 14.23 -16.57 -3.12
N ALA A 470 14.79 -17.41 -4.01
CA ALA A 470 15.34 -18.71 -3.61
C ALA A 470 16.53 -18.59 -2.64
N GLU A 471 17.38 -17.57 -2.82
CA GLU A 471 18.50 -17.30 -1.92
C GLU A 471 18.00 -16.74 -0.59
N LEU A 472 17.00 -15.86 -0.62
CA LEU A 472 16.36 -15.34 0.58
C LEU A 472 15.68 -16.45 1.39
N VAL A 473 14.96 -17.38 0.76
CA VAL A 473 14.39 -18.56 1.42
C VAL A 473 15.47 -19.39 2.12
N SER A 474 16.62 -19.59 1.48
CA SER A 474 17.76 -20.30 2.08
C SER A 474 18.31 -19.57 3.31
N VAL A 475 18.46 -18.25 3.23
CA VAL A 475 18.94 -17.40 4.34
C VAL A 475 17.98 -17.44 5.53
N LEU A 476 16.68 -17.26 5.28
CA LEU A 476 15.66 -17.34 6.33
C LEU A 476 15.61 -18.75 6.95
N GLY A 477 15.64 -19.80 6.13
CA GLY A 477 15.65 -21.19 6.60
C GLY A 477 16.91 -21.61 7.35
N ASN A 478 17.98 -20.80 7.32
CA ASN A 478 19.18 -21.00 8.14
C ASN A 478 19.04 -20.45 9.56
N HIS A 479 17.98 -19.69 9.86
CA HIS A 479 17.75 -19.05 11.15
C HIS A 479 16.48 -19.62 11.81
N PRO A 480 16.60 -20.48 12.84
CA PRO A 480 15.47 -21.22 13.41
C PRO A 480 14.44 -20.35 14.14
N ASN A 481 14.80 -19.10 14.44
CA ASN A 481 13.95 -18.13 15.09
C ASN A 481 13.02 -17.36 14.13
N VAL A 482 13.15 -17.54 12.81
CA VAL A 482 12.21 -17.00 11.82
C VAL A 482 10.92 -17.80 11.83
N ALA A 483 9.81 -17.14 12.19
CA ALA A 483 8.49 -17.77 12.24
C ALA A 483 7.70 -17.55 10.94
N ALA A 484 7.80 -16.35 10.36
CA ALA A 484 7.02 -16.00 9.17
C ALA A 484 7.74 -15.02 8.24
N TRP A 485 7.38 -15.10 6.96
CA TRP A 485 7.63 -14.10 5.94
C TRP A 485 6.28 -13.64 5.35
N VAL A 486 5.88 -12.41 5.64
CA VAL A 486 4.58 -11.82 5.24
C VAL A 486 4.78 -10.87 4.07
N ASN A 487 4.03 -11.04 2.98
CA ASN A 487 4.24 -10.27 1.75
C ASN A 487 2.97 -10.03 0.91
N GLY A 488 3.15 -9.30 -0.20
CA GLY A 488 2.11 -8.84 -1.13
C GLY A 488 2.37 -9.25 -2.58
N HIS A 489 2.22 -8.30 -3.51
CA HIS A 489 2.64 -8.32 -4.93
C HIS A 489 1.87 -9.27 -5.85
N SER A 490 1.57 -10.49 -5.39
CA SER A 490 0.87 -11.49 -6.21
C SER A 490 -0.64 -11.25 -6.33
N HIS A 491 -1.17 -10.30 -5.55
CA HIS A 491 -2.60 -10.00 -5.41
C HIS A 491 -3.45 -11.21 -4.97
N LYS A 492 -2.81 -12.28 -4.47
CA LYS A 492 -3.45 -13.56 -4.17
C LYS A 492 -3.19 -13.95 -2.71
N ASN A 493 -4.22 -14.51 -2.06
CA ASN A 493 -4.00 -15.30 -0.85
C ASN A 493 -3.29 -16.62 -1.21
N ASP A 494 -2.05 -16.77 -0.75
CA ASP A 494 -1.23 -17.97 -0.93
C ASP A 494 -0.41 -18.16 0.36
N ILE A 495 -0.48 -19.33 0.99
CA ILE A 495 0.34 -19.65 2.16
C ILE A 495 1.25 -20.83 1.82
N THR A 496 2.55 -20.58 1.78
CA THR A 496 3.58 -21.58 1.44
C THR A 496 4.31 -22.02 2.71
N ALA A 497 4.39 -23.33 2.92
CA ALA A 497 5.21 -23.94 3.94
C ALA A 497 6.66 -24.08 3.44
N HIS A 498 7.62 -23.41 4.09
CA HIS A 498 9.04 -23.60 3.80
C HIS A 498 9.63 -24.55 4.84
N ALA A 499 9.75 -25.82 4.47
CA ALA A 499 10.47 -26.80 5.27
C ALA A 499 11.98 -26.65 5.05
N ALA A 500 12.80 -26.89 6.07
CA ALA A 500 14.25 -26.92 5.92
C ALA A 500 14.71 -28.34 5.53
N PRO A 501 15.11 -28.59 4.26
CA PRO A 501 15.60 -29.90 3.86
C PRO A 501 16.82 -30.24 4.71
N ASN A 502 16.85 -31.46 5.28
CA ASN A 502 17.95 -31.97 6.11
C ASN A 502 18.12 -31.35 7.52
N LYS A 503 17.25 -30.43 7.97
CA LYS A 503 17.27 -29.89 9.35
C LYS A 503 16.02 -30.25 10.17
N GLY A 504 15.14 -31.08 9.63
CA GLY A 504 13.86 -31.41 10.25
C GLY A 504 12.97 -30.17 10.36
N SER A 505 12.37 -29.94 11.54
CA SER A 505 11.55 -28.75 11.80
C SER A 505 12.36 -27.50 12.20
N LYS A 506 13.68 -27.61 12.36
CA LYS A 506 14.55 -26.46 12.67
C LYS A 506 14.80 -25.65 11.40
N GLY A 507 14.46 -24.35 11.42
CA GLY A 507 14.56 -23.48 10.25
C GLY A 507 13.36 -23.55 9.31
N ALA A 508 12.26 -24.19 9.73
CA ALA A 508 11.00 -24.15 9.01
C ALA A 508 10.22 -22.87 9.32
N PHE A 509 9.62 -22.24 8.32
CA PHE A 509 8.84 -21.02 8.49
C PHE A 509 7.68 -20.94 7.48
N TRP A 510 6.72 -20.07 7.74
CA TRP A 510 5.57 -19.83 6.86
C TRP A 510 5.77 -18.59 5.99
N GLU A 511 5.59 -18.70 4.68
CA GLU A 511 5.40 -17.54 3.81
C GLU A 511 3.90 -17.28 3.63
N ILE A 512 3.45 -16.05 3.92
CA ILE A 512 2.05 -15.65 3.97
C ILE A 512 1.83 -14.48 3.02
N SER A 513 1.21 -14.75 1.87
CA SER A 513 0.77 -13.73 0.90
C SER A 513 -0.71 -13.42 1.09
N THR A 514 -1.06 -12.14 1.00
CA THR A 514 -2.44 -11.67 1.12
C THR A 514 -2.94 -11.10 -0.22
N ALA A 515 -4.21 -11.32 -0.53
CA ALA A 515 -4.84 -10.74 -1.70
C ALA A 515 -4.80 -9.20 -1.66
N SER A 516 -4.66 -8.55 -2.81
CA SER A 516 -4.58 -7.09 -2.88
C SER A 516 -5.88 -6.41 -2.48
N HIS A 517 -5.82 -5.10 -2.21
CA HIS A 517 -7.02 -4.28 -2.05
C HIS A 517 -7.58 -3.75 -3.37
N VAL A 518 -6.77 -3.77 -4.44
CA VAL A 518 -7.17 -3.28 -5.77
C VAL A 518 -8.04 -4.26 -6.55
N ASP A 519 -7.78 -5.56 -6.40
CA ASP A 519 -8.55 -6.64 -7.02
C ASP A 519 -9.54 -7.26 -6.05
N PHE A 520 -10.72 -7.65 -6.54
CA PHE A 520 -11.62 -8.51 -5.76
C PHE A 520 -10.89 -9.81 -5.38
N PRO A 521 -10.90 -10.25 -4.10
CA PRO A 521 -11.84 -9.90 -3.02
C PRO A 521 -11.53 -8.68 -2.12
N GLN A 522 -10.44 -7.94 -2.32
CA GLN A 522 -10.11 -6.74 -1.54
C GLN A 522 -10.00 -7.00 -0.04
N LEU A 523 -8.97 -7.78 0.34
CA LEU A 523 -8.84 -8.34 1.68
C LEU A 523 -7.62 -7.78 2.42
N ALA A 524 -7.75 -7.70 3.74
CA ALA A 524 -6.63 -7.57 4.67
C ALA A 524 -6.56 -8.79 5.59
N ARG A 525 -5.47 -8.95 6.33
CA ARG A 525 -5.22 -10.13 7.16
C ARG A 525 -4.80 -9.75 8.57
N ILE A 526 -5.53 -10.23 9.56
CA ILE A 526 -5.10 -10.22 10.96
C ILE A 526 -4.15 -11.40 11.17
N ILE A 527 -2.98 -11.16 11.75
CA ILE A 527 -1.99 -12.18 12.09
C ILE A 527 -1.80 -12.18 13.61
N GLU A 528 -1.88 -13.37 14.23
CA GLU A 528 -1.60 -13.57 15.65
C GLU A 528 -0.50 -14.61 15.80
N LEU A 529 0.61 -14.25 16.44
CA LEU A 529 1.64 -15.18 16.85
C LEU A 529 1.36 -15.60 18.30
N VAL A 530 1.27 -16.90 18.56
CA VAL A 530 0.97 -17.44 19.90
C VAL A 530 1.93 -18.54 20.30
N ASP A 531 2.29 -18.60 21.58
CA ASP A 531 2.94 -19.75 22.20
C ASP A 531 1.85 -20.71 22.67
N ASN A 532 1.82 -21.93 22.11
CA ASN A 532 0.83 -22.94 22.47
C ASN A 532 1.09 -23.59 23.84
N LYS A 533 2.25 -23.30 24.46
CA LYS A 533 2.73 -23.87 25.74
C LYS A 533 2.97 -25.38 25.71
N ASP A 534 3.22 -25.98 24.54
CA ASP A 534 3.60 -27.40 24.36
C ASP A 534 4.90 -27.59 23.58
N GLY A 535 5.69 -26.54 23.40
CA GLY A 535 6.84 -26.57 22.49
C GLY A 535 6.44 -26.41 21.02
N THR A 536 5.22 -25.93 20.74
CA THR A 536 4.85 -25.39 19.43
C THR A 536 4.42 -23.92 19.55
N ILE A 537 4.51 -23.20 18.44
CA ILE A 537 3.89 -21.89 18.25
C ILE A 537 2.86 -21.99 17.14
N SER A 538 1.92 -21.05 17.09
CA SER A 538 0.98 -20.93 15.98
C SER A 538 0.91 -19.50 15.47
N LEU A 539 0.84 -19.38 14.14
CA LEU A 539 0.44 -18.16 13.45
C LEU A 539 -1.01 -18.33 13.01
N PHE A 540 -1.92 -17.57 13.60
CA PHE A 540 -3.29 -17.48 13.10
C PHE A 540 -3.35 -16.43 12.03
N THR A 541 -4.00 -16.75 10.92
CA THR A 541 -4.29 -15.79 9.86
C THR A 541 -5.80 -15.67 9.71
N THR A 542 -6.36 -14.48 9.89
CA THR A 542 -7.81 -14.25 9.79
C THR A 542 -8.08 -13.09 8.85
N LEU A 543 -8.77 -13.35 7.75
CA LEU A 543 -9.06 -12.36 6.73
C LEU A 543 -10.21 -11.43 7.14
N ILE A 544 -10.12 -10.19 6.71
CA ILE A 544 -11.14 -9.15 6.88
C ILE A 544 -11.40 -8.44 5.55
N GLU A 545 -12.64 -7.97 5.38
CA GLU A 545 -13.06 -7.10 4.28
C GLU A 545 -13.30 -5.69 4.83
N SER A 546 -13.35 -4.66 3.98
CA SER A 546 -13.67 -3.28 4.40
C SER A 546 -15.03 -3.16 5.13
N ALA A 547 -15.23 -2.10 5.90
CA ALA A 547 -16.44 -1.88 6.69
C ALA A 547 -17.71 -1.65 5.86
N ALA A 548 -17.55 -1.38 4.56
CA ALA A 548 -18.66 -1.14 3.65
C ALA A 548 -19.63 -2.34 3.61
N PRO A 549 -20.96 -2.11 3.60
CA PRO A 549 -21.96 -3.15 3.42
C PRO A 549 -21.66 -4.02 2.19
N HIS A 550 -21.98 -5.32 2.25
CA HIS A 550 -21.83 -6.20 1.08
C HIS A 550 -22.80 -5.85 -0.04
N ARG A 551 -23.98 -5.29 0.30
CA ARG A 551 -24.98 -4.83 -0.67
C ARG A 551 -24.69 -3.40 -1.08
N THR A 552 -24.91 -3.10 -2.35
CA THR A 552 -24.85 -1.74 -2.89
C THR A 552 -26.25 -1.15 -3.08
N ASP A 553 -26.33 0.17 -3.05
CA ASP A 553 -27.41 0.96 -3.66
C ASP A 553 -26.75 1.92 -4.67
N PHE A 554 -27.18 1.90 -5.92
CA PHE A 554 -26.59 2.76 -6.96
C PHE A 554 -26.94 4.24 -6.78
N ALA A 555 -27.95 4.57 -5.98
CA ALA A 555 -28.25 5.94 -5.60
C ALA A 555 -27.41 6.44 -4.41
N ASP A 556 -26.80 5.53 -3.63
CA ASP A 556 -25.95 5.89 -2.51
C ASP A 556 -24.54 6.24 -2.99
N LEU A 557 -24.33 7.53 -3.22
CA LEU A 557 -23.02 8.11 -3.54
C LEU A 557 -22.35 8.76 -2.32
N THR A 558 -22.68 8.32 -1.10
CA THR A 558 -21.92 8.68 0.12
C THR A 558 -20.56 7.95 0.15
N GLN A 559 -19.64 8.32 1.05
CA GLN A 559 -18.36 7.62 1.21
C GLN A 559 -18.55 6.11 1.43
N THR A 560 -19.53 5.71 2.25
CA THR A 560 -19.87 4.29 2.48
C THR A 560 -20.44 3.62 1.23
N GLY A 561 -21.34 4.31 0.51
CA GLY A 561 -21.88 3.82 -0.75
C GLY A 561 -20.81 3.60 -1.82
N LEU A 562 -19.88 4.55 -1.98
CA LEU A 562 -18.73 4.45 -2.88
C LEU A 562 -17.81 3.27 -2.49
N ALA A 563 -17.54 3.06 -1.21
CA ALA A 563 -16.76 1.91 -0.77
C ALA A 563 -17.46 0.56 -1.02
N ALA A 564 -18.79 0.50 -0.95
CA ALA A 564 -19.56 -0.69 -1.33
C ALA A 564 -19.51 -0.92 -2.86
N LEU A 565 -19.62 0.15 -3.65
CA LEU A 565 -19.47 0.11 -5.11
C LEU A 565 -18.08 -0.34 -5.53
N TYR A 566 -17.02 0.10 -4.84
CA TYR A 566 -15.65 -0.34 -5.10
C TYR A 566 -15.53 -1.88 -5.14
N ARG A 567 -16.14 -2.54 -4.14
CA ARG A 567 -16.16 -4.00 -4.05
C ARG A 567 -17.00 -4.66 -5.14
N GLU A 568 -18.22 -4.18 -5.37
CA GLU A 568 -19.13 -4.79 -6.35
C GLU A 568 -18.66 -4.58 -7.80
N LEU A 569 -18.12 -3.41 -8.12
CA LEU A 569 -17.52 -3.14 -9.41
C LEU A 569 -16.26 -3.99 -9.61
N GLY A 570 -15.41 -4.12 -8.58
CA GLY A 570 -14.24 -5.00 -8.62
C GLY A 570 -14.60 -6.47 -8.83
N PHE A 571 -15.67 -6.95 -8.21
CA PHE A 571 -16.17 -8.31 -8.39
C PHE A 571 -16.62 -8.61 -9.83
N ASN A 572 -17.18 -7.60 -10.49
CA ASN A 572 -17.71 -7.71 -11.85
C ASN A 572 -16.72 -7.23 -12.92
N ALA A 573 -15.55 -6.73 -12.54
CA ALA A 573 -14.56 -6.19 -13.46
C ALA A 573 -14.24 -7.22 -14.56
N PRO A 574 -14.21 -6.82 -15.85
CA PRO A 574 -13.76 -7.72 -16.90
C PRO A 574 -12.37 -8.27 -16.58
N GLY A 575 -12.18 -9.57 -16.77
CA GLY A 575 -10.92 -10.25 -16.42
C GLY A 575 -10.69 -10.46 -14.92
N ALA A 576 -11.67 -10.16 -14.05
CA ALA A 576 -11.60 -10.51 -12.63
C ALA A 576 -11.34 -12.01 -12.44
N ARG A 577 -10.44 -12.33 -11.51
CA ARG A 577 -9.98 -13.69 -11.25
C ARG A 577 -10.54 -14.19 -9.93
N SER A 578 -11.39 -15.22 -9.96
CA SER A 578 -11.96 -15.81 -8.73
C SER A 578 -10.93 -16.51 -7.84
N THR A 579 -9.78 -16.88 -8.42
CA THR A 579 -8.69 -17.60 -7.73
C THR A 579 -7.85 -16.73 -6.80
N LEU A 580 -7.96 -15.40 -6.86
CA LEU A 580 -7.20 -14.49 -5.99
C LEU A 580 -7.58 -14.64 -4.51
N SER A 581 -8.79 -15.12 -4.24
CA SER A 581 -9.24 -15.45 -2.87
C SER A 581 -8.45 -16.58 -2.20
N GLY A 582 -7.65 -17.35 -2.95
CA GLY A 582 -6.94 -18.52 -2.46
C GLY A 582 -7.88 -19.69 -2.12
N THR A 583 -7.31 -20.80 -1.66
CA THR A 583 -8.05 -21.96 -1.18
C THR A 583 -8.40 -21.81 0.31
N ALA A 584 -9.11 -22.78 0.90
CA ALA A 584 -9.36 -22.78 2.34
C ALA A 584 -8.07 -22.79 3.17
N GLU A 585 -6.98 -23.36 2.64
CA GLU A 585 -5.66 -23.45 3.26
C GLU A 585 -4.83 -22.15 3.14
N ASP A 586 -5.31 -21.18 2.37
CA ASP A 586 -4.69 -19.85 2.20
C ASP A 586 -5.47 -18.74 2.92
N ARG A 587 -6.68 -19.04 3.41
CA ARG A 587 -7.62 -18.08 3.97
C ARG A 587 -7.49 -17.94 5.47
N ASN A 588 -8.48 -18.41 6.23
CA ASN A 588 -8.46 -18.38 7.68
C ASN A 588 -7.72 -19.61 8.17
N THR A 589 -6.53 -19.47 8.73
CA THR A 589 -5.71 -20.61 9.13
C THR A 589 -5.17 -20.53 10.55
N GLU A 590 -4.84 -21.69 11.10
CA GLU A 590 -3.87 -21.88 12.19
C GLU A 590 -2.66 -22.58 11.57
N LEU A 591 -1.52 -21.89 11.50
CA LEU A 591 -0.27 -22.40 10.94
C LEU A 591 0.65 -22.82 12.09
N VAL A 592 0.98 -24.09 12.19
CA VAL A 592 1.73 -24.63 13.35
C VAL A 592 3.22 -24.74 13.03
N LEU A 593 4.06 -24.37 14.00
CA LEU A 593 5.52 -24.54 13.96
C LEU A 593 6.03 -25.13 15.26
N THR A 594 7.17 -25.81 15.22
CA THR A 594 7.92 -26.15 16.44
C THR A 594 8.43 -24.86 17.06
N LYS A 595 8.42 -24.78 18.39
CA LYS A 595 9.06 -23.69 19.12
C LYS A 595 10.58 -23.84 18.97
N GLY A 596 11.21 -22.84 18.35
CA GLY A 596 12.65 -22.77 18.08
C GLY A 596 13.51 -22.78 19.34
#